data_AF-A0A5C8Z9Q0-F1
#
_entry.id   AF-A0A5C8Z9Q0-F1
#
_cell.length_a   1.000
_cell.length_b   1.000
_cell.length_c   1.000
_cell.angle_alpha   90.00
_cell.angle_beta   90.00
_cell.angle_gamma   90.00
#
_symmetry.space_group_name_H-M   'P 1'
#
loop_
_entity.id
_entity.type
_entity.pdbx_description
1 polymer ?
#
loop_
_entity_poly.entity_id
_entity_poly.type
_entity_poly.pdbx_seq_one_letter_code
_entity_poly.pdbx_strand_id
1 'polypeptide(L)'
;MKKIAAGLLIPAMVLSSLISAPLFAATDSPLLPDTGQSKQYDTEGKVLAASSSSLYTGQDASVVGNELGYVDNGDGTITDLNTGLMWQKAYDSTRRNLADTVEHVENMELAGYDDWRVPTIKELYSIANFDGELIKPEDEGESQPYIDTDYFDYQYDRLAFAGQFWSSTVYVKNDVQNLTEHGGIQGAFGFNFSDGHIKSYETGLYFDGTEMPTNAFVPGCFVRAVRSTTTLYDMDYVDNGDETVTDQSTGLMWAKNDSGETMDWVEALEYAENSELAGYSDWRLPNSKELQSLVDYEKQSFPAINTDVFNVSLDSFDSVEDAYYFWTSTTQGDFKWTAVYVAFGQAWSKKNSDATEYYDWHGAGAQRSDPKTGEPSDYELASEMASDYISINNWVRLVRDAQ
;
A
#
# COMPACT_ATOMS: atom_id res chain seq x y z
N MET A 1 -63.47 -24.04 50.76
CA MET A 1 -62.34 -24.44 49.89
C MET A 1 -62.06 -23.31 48.92
N LYS A 2 -60.77 -23.06 48.64
CA LYS A 2 -60.17 -22.00 47.80
C LYS A 2 -60.01 -20.61 48.47
N LYS A 3 -58.86 -20.46 49.15
CA LYS A 3 -58.19 -19.17 49.38
C LYS A 3 -57.56 -18.74 48.05
N ILE A 4 -57.77 -17.50 47.62
CA ILE A 4 -57.01 -16.86 46.55
C ILE A 4 -56.13 -15.82 47.24
N ALA A 5 -54.81 -16.02 47.17
CA ALA A 5 -53.81 -15.11 47.69
C ALA A 5 -53.59 -13.96 46.69
N ALA A 6 -53.69 -12.72 47.16
CA ALA A 6 -53.29 -11.54 46.41
C ALA A 6 -51.76 -11.42 46.47
N GLY A 7 -51.11 -11.61 45.32
CA GLY A 7 -49.67 -11.41 45.14
C GLY A 7 -49.36 -9.97 44.81
N LEU A 8 -48.45 -9.38 45.58
CA LEU A 8 -47.83 -8.07 45.40
C LEU A 8 -46.97 -8.08 44.11
N LEU A 9 -47.18 -7.14 43.18
CA LEU A 9 -46.23 -6.88 42.10
C LEU A 9 -45.08 -6.01 42.63
N ILE A 10 -43.87 -6.55 42.59
CA ILE A 10 -42.61 -5.78 42.73
C ILE A 10 -42.10 -5.55 41.30
N PRO A 11 -41.73 -4.33 40.88
CA PRO A 11 -41.13 -4.11 39.57
C PRO A 11 -39.72 -4.73 39.57
N ALA A 12 -39.45 -5.59 38.59
CA ALA A 12 -38.11 -6.12 38.34
C ALA A 12 -37.21 -4.98 37.87
N MET A 13 -36.22 -4.65 38.68
CA MET A 13 -35.12 -3.75 38.34
C MET A 13 -34.24 -4.49 37.32
N VAL A 14 -34.28 -4.05 36.06
CA VAL A 14 -33.36 -4.55 35.03
C VAL A 14 -31.98 -4.01 35.38
N LEU A 15 -31.12 -4.86 35.94
CA LEU A 15 -29.69 -4.59 36.02
C LEU A 15 -29.15 -4.69 34.58
N SER A 16 -28.88 -3.56 33.93
CA SER A 16 -28.03 -3.56 32.75
C SER A 16 -26.62 -3.89 33.22
N SER A 17 -26.16 -5.12 32.97
CA SER A 17 -24.74 -5.44 33.04
C SER A 17 -24.03 -4.63 31.97
N LEU A 18 -23.36 -3.55 32.39
CA LEU A 18 -22.29 -2.93 31.60
C LEU A 18 -21.21 -4.00 31.44
N ILE A 19 -21.23 -4.71 30.31
CA ILE A 19 -20.09 -5.50 29.88
C ILE A 19 -19.03 -4.46 29.54
N SER A 20 -18.08 -4.28 30.46
CA SER A 20 -16.87 -3.52 30.16
C SER A 20 -16.16 -4.30 29.06
N ALA A 21 -16.23 -3.80 27.82
CA ALA A 21 -15.31 -4.23 26.79
C ALA A 21 -13.88 -4.07 27.34
N PRO A 22 -12.98 -5.02 27.08
CA PRO A 22 -11.59 -4.83 27.44
C PRO A 22 -11.09 -3.58 26.70
N LEU A 23 -10.74 -2.54 27.47
CA LEU A 23 -9.87 -1.48 26.95
C LEU A 23 -8.52 -2.15 26.70
N PHE A 24 -8.30 -2.61 25.47
CA PHE A 24 -6.93 -2.84 25.03
C PHE A 24 -6.31 -1.46 24.86
N ALA A 25 -5.23 -1.22 25.62
CA ALA A 25 -4.44 -0.01 25.46
C ALA A 25 -3.93 0.01 24.02
N ALA A 26 -4.21 1.09 23.30
CA ALA A 26 -3.45 1.43 22.09
C ALA A 26 -1.96 1.33 22.46
N THR A 27 -1.15 0.80 21.55
CA THR A 27 0.31 0.79 21.73
C THR A 27 0.76 2.21 22.06
N ASP A 28 1.59 2.39 23.10
CA ASP A 28 2.06 3.72 23.53
C ASP A 28 2.85 4.43 22.41
N SER A 29 3.26 3.71 21.36
CA SER A 29 3.77 4.24 20.10
C SER A 29 3.47 3.23 18.97
N PRO A 30 2.68 3.60 17.96
CA PRO A 30 2.50 2.78 16.76
C PRO A 30 3.83 2.47 16.07
N LEU A 31 3.92 1.30 15.42
CA LEU A 31 5.07 0.86 14.65
C LEU A 31 4.67 0.62 13.19
N LEU A 32 5.53 1.01 12.25
CA LEU A 32 5.29 0.71 10.84
C LEU A 32 5.45 -0.81 10.63
N PRO A 33 4.40 -1.54 10.21
CA PRO A 33 4.51 -2.97 9.98
C PRO A 33 5.42 -3.28 8.80
N ASP A 34 6.16 -4.38 8.91
CA ASP A 34 6.95 -4.95 7.81
C ASP A 34 6.04 -5.55 6.71
N THR A 35 6.59 -5.92 5.57
CA THR A 35 5.82 -6.42 4.42
C THR A 35 5.33 -7.86 4.62
N GLY A 36 5.96 -8.61 5.52
CA GLY A 36 5.69 -10.04 5.73
C GLY A 36 6.37 -10.97 4.73
N GLN A 37 7.21 -10.45 3.81
CA GLN A 37 7.96 -11.28 2.87
C GLN A 37 8.97 -12.18 3.59
N SER A 38 8.80 -13.50 3.49
CA SER A 38 9.59 -14.49 4.23
C SER A 38 10.75 -15.09 3.43
N LYS A 39 10.83 -14.81 2.13
CA LYS A 39 11.81 -15.40 1.21
C LYS A 39 12.55 -14.35 0.41
N GLN A 40 13.81 -14.66 0.15
CA GLN A 40 14.65 -13.93 -0.80
C GLN A 40 14.59 -14.61 -2.18
N TYR A 41 14.74 -13.80 -3.23
CA TYR A 41 14.69 -14.27 -4.62
C TYR A 41 15.82 -13.66 -5.43
N ASP A 42 16.43 -14.44 -6.33
CA ASP A 42 17.36 -13.92 -7.32
C ASP A 42 16.64 -13.17 -8.46
N THR A 43 17.42 -12.74 -9.46
CA THR A 43 16.93 -12.04 -10.65
C THR A 43 16.10 -12.91 -11.58
N GLU A 44 16.16 -14.25 -11.44
CA GLU A 44 15.34 -15.20 -12.19
C GLU A 44 14.07 -15.61 -11.40
N GLY A 45 13.91 -15.09 -10.18
CA GLY A 45 12.78 -15.38 -9.31
C GLY A 45 12.90 -16.70 -8.55
N LYS A 46 14.09 -17.29 -8.48
CA LYS A 46 14.34 -18.50 -7.70
C LYS A 46 14.61 -18.15 -6.25
N VAL A 47 14.01 -18.93 -5.35
CA VAL A 47 14.22 -18.80 -3.90
C VAL A 47 15.69 -19.00 -3.55
N LEU A 48 16.22 -18.07 -2.77
CA LEU A 48 17.57 -18.11 -2.22
C LEU A 48 17.56 -18.63 -0.78
N ALA A 49 18.59 -19.39 -0.42
CA ALA A 49 18.86 -19.71 0.97
C ALA A 49 19.65 -18.57 1.60
N ALA A 50 19.39 -18.26 2.87
CA ALA A 50 20.20 -17.30 3.62
C ALA A 50 21.70 -17.60 3.41
N SER A 51 22.48 -16.61 3.01
CA SER A 51 23.93 -16.66 2.66
C SER A 51 24.35 -17.15 1.26
N SER A 52 23.44 -17.34 0.30
CA SER A 52 23.84 -17.88 -1.02
C SER A 52 24.58 -16.92 -1.96
N SER A 53 24.59 -15.61 -1.71
CA SER A 53 25.38 -14.61 -2.47
C SER A 53 25.42 -13.27 -1.74
N SER A 54 26.55 -12.57 -1.77
CA SER A 54 26.61 -11.18 -1.29
C SER A 54 25.81 -10.21 -2.15
N LEU A 55 25.59 -10.54 -3.44
CA LEU A 55 24.84 -9.71 -4.41
C LEU A 55 23.37 -9.48 -4.04
N TYR A 56 22.83 -10.33 -3.17
CA TYR A 56 21.41 -10.34 -2.80
C TYR A 56 21.22 -10.06 -1.31
N THR A 57 22.23 -9.47 -0.66
CA THR A 57 22.15 -9.01 0.73
C THR A 57 21.27 -7.76 0.80
N GLY A 58 20.52 -7.60 1.89
CA GLY A 58 19.67 -6.42 2.09
C GLY A 58 18.27 -6.50 1.44
N GLN A 59 17.88 -7.66 0.91
CA GLN A 59 16.48 -7.91 0.55
C GLN A 59 15.57 -7.86 1.78
N ASP A 60 14.30 -7.57 1.57
CA ASP A 60 13.26 -7.40 2.59
C ASP A 60 13.28 -8.55 3.63
N ALA A 61 13.18 -9.80 3.16
CA ALA A 61 13.19 -10.99 4.00
C ALA A 61 14.49 -11.24 4.81
N SER A 62 15.55 -10.46 4.60
CA SER A 62 16.78 -10.52 5.40
C SER A 62 16.95 -9.40 6.41
N VAL A 63 16.10 -8.38 6.35
CA VAL A 63 16.08 -7.27 7.31
C VAL A 63 15.08 -7.62 8.40
N VAL A 64 15.44 -7.38 9.65
CA VAL A 64 14.52 -7.60 10.78
C VAL A 64 13.62 -6.37 10.89
N GLY A 65 12.36 -6.49 10.46
CA GLY A 65 11.34 -5.45 10.65
C GLY A 65 10.31 -5.79 11.73
N ASN A 66 9.25 -4.98 11.81
CA ASN A 66 8.13 -5.20 12.71
C ASN A 66 7.17 -6.23 12.11
N GLU A 67 7.31 -7.51 12.49
CA GLU A 67 6.46 -8.60 12.00
C GLU A 67 4.96 -8.25 12.04
N LEU A 68 4.21 -8.68 11.03
CA LEU A 68 2.75 -8.53 11.00
C LEU A 68 2.13 -9.20 12.23
N GLY A 69 1.36 -8.45 13.01
CA GLY A 69 0.79 -8.91 14.27
C GLY A 69 -0.67 -8.51 14.41
N TYR A 70 -1.54 -9.50 14.60
CA TYR A 70 -2.98 -9.29 14.66
C TYR A 70 -3.62 -10.04 15.84
N VAL A 71 -4.75 -9.52 16.32
CA VAL A 71 -5.62 -10.20 17.30
C VAL A 71 -7.04 -10.24 16.76
N ASP A 72 -7.61 -11.43 16.66
CA ASP A 72 -9.06 -11.59 16.46
C ASP A 72 -9.79 -11.34 17.77
N ASN A 73 -10.64 -10.31 17.79
CA ASN A 73 -11.40 -9.91 18.99
C ASN A 73 -12.62 -10.82 19.25
N GLY A 74 -12.96 -11.73 18.33
CA GLY A 74 -14.07 -12.67 18.45
C GLY A 74 -15.45 -12.04 18.27
N ASP A 75 -15.51 -10.78 17.82
CA ASP A 75 -16.73 -9.99 17.62
C ASP A 75 -16.90 -9.49 16.18
N GLY A 76 -16.09 -10.01 15.25
CA GLY A 76 -16.04 -9.59 13.85
C GLY A 76 -15.02 -8.51 13.55
N THR A 77 -14.17 -8.14 14.53
CA THR A 77 -13.08 -7.17 14.35
C THR A 77 -11.70 -7.79 14.59
N ILE A 78 -10.70 -7.23 13.92
CA ILE A 78 -9.27 -7.56 14.07
C ILE A 78 -8.54 -6.33 14.60
N THR A 79 -7.73 -6.48 15.65
CA THR A 79 -6.80 -5.43 16.09
C THR A 79 -5.44 -5.66 15.48
N ASP A 80 -4.91 -4.64 14.81
CA ASP A 80 -3.52 -4.59 14.35
C ASP A 80 -2.62 -4.12 15.49
N LEU A 81 -1.69 -4.98 15.90
CA LEU A 81 -0.80 -4.76 17.03
C LEU A 81 0.33 -3.78 16.72
N ASN A 82 0.64 -3.53 15.45
CA ASN A 82 1.65 -2.57 15.03
C ASN A 82 1.06 -1.17 14.96
N THR A 83 -0.02 -1.01 14.19
CA THR A 83 -0.60 0.32 13.92
C THR A 83 -1.53 0.81 15.03
N GLY A 84 -2.05 -0.10 15.85
CA GLY A 84 -3.11 0.17 16.83
C GLY A 84 -4.50 0.33 16.21
N LEU A 85 -4.63 0.15 14.89
CA LEU A 85 -5.90 0.24 14.18
C LEU A 85 -6.77 -0.99 14.44
N MET A 86 -8.08 -0.78 14.37
CA MET A 86 -9.06 -1.86 14.44
C MET A 86 -9.78 -1.96 13.10
N TRP A 87 -9.85 -3.18 12.58
CA TRP A 87 -10.31 -3.51 11.24
C TRP A 87 -11.54 -4.41 11.28
N GLN A 88 -12.38 -4.30 10.26
CA GLN A 88 -13.40 -5.30 9.98
C GLN A 88 -12.74 -6.62 9.56
N LYS A 89 -13.15 -7.74 10.18
CA LYS A 89 -12.67 -9.10 9.83
C LYS A 89 -13.23 -9.59 8.49
N ALA A 90 -14.53 -9.47 8.29
CA ALA A 90 -15.22 -9.85 7.05
C ALA A 90 -15.46 -8.61 6.19
N TYR A 91 -14.76 -8.47 5.05
CA TYR A 91 -14.94 -7.32 4.16
C TYR A 91 -16.29 -7.31 3.45
N ASP A 92 -16.68 -6.14 2.92
CA ASP A 92 -17.83 -6.05 2.02
C ASP A 92 -17.42 -6.38 0.58
N SER A 93 -17.92 -7.52 0.09
CA SER A 93 -17.69 -8.02 -1.27
C SER A 93 -18.61 -7.38 -2.32
N THR A 94 -19.42 -6.38 -1.95
CA THR A 94 -20.22 -5.61 -2.90
C THR A 94 -19.35 -4.55 -3.55
N ARG A 95 -19.20 -4.63 -4.87
CA ARG A 95 -18.52 -3.59 -5.66
C ARG A 95 -19.35 -2.32 -5.67
N ARG A 96 -18.82 -1.23 -5.11
CA ARG A 96 -19.44 0.10 -5.11
C ARG A 96 -18.46 1.13 -5.67
N ASN A 97 -18.97 2.24 -6.20
CA ASN A 97 -18.13 3.42 -6.44
C ASN A 97 -17.66 3.99 -5.09
N LEU A 98 -16.74 4.95 -5.11
CA LEU A 98 -16.17 5.49 -3.87
C LEU A 98 -17.22 6.21 -3.00
N ALA A 99 -18.10 7.02 -3.59
CA ALA A 99 -19.11 7.79 -2.85
C ALA A 99 -20.08 6.88 -2.10
N ASP A 100 -20.63 5.86 -2.77
CA ASP A 100 -21.52 4.87 -2.17
C ASP A 100 -20.79 4.01 -1.12
N THR A 101 -19.48 3.80 -1.28
CA THR A 101 -18.65 3.09 -0.30
C THR A 101 -18.49 3.91 0.98
N VAL A 102 -18.19 5.21 0.86
CA VAL A 102 -18.08 6.11 2.01
C VAL A 102 -19.41 6.17 2.76
N GLU A 103 -20.52 6.40 2.05
CA GLU A 103 -21.85 6.43 2.67
C GLU A 103 -22.17 5.09 3.36
N HIS A 104 -21.84 3.96 2.73
CA HIS A 104 -22.08 2.64 3.33
C HIS A 104 -21.31 2.46 4.64
N VAL A 105 -20.02 2.80 4.66
CA VAL A 105 -19.16 2.60 5.83
C VAL A 105 -19.49 3.59 6.95
N GLU A 106 -19.80 4.85 6.65
CA GLU A 106 -20.19 5.84 7.68
C GLU A 106 -21.50 5.50 8.41
N ASN A 107 -22.35 4.66 7.81
CA ASN A 107 -23.62 4.23 8.40
C ASN A 107 -23.56 2.83 9.02
N MET A 108 -22.39 2.18 9.07
CA MET A 108 -22.28 0.83 9.59
C MET A 108 -22.14 0.79 11.11
N GLU A 109 -22.73 -0.25 11.73
CA GLU A 109 -22.48 -0.61 13.12
C GLU A 109 -21.88 -2.02 13.15
N LEU A 110 -20.73 -2.18 13.82
CA LEU A 110 -20.06 -3.47 14.00
C LEU A 110 -19.38 -3.51 15.37
N ALA A 111 -19.51 -4.65 16.06
CA ALA A 111 -18.98 -4.87 17.42
C ALA A 111 -19.37 -3.78 18.45
N GLY A 112 -20.51 -3.11 18.23
CA GLY A 112 -20.99 -2.03 19.09
C GLY A 112 -20.35 -0.65 18.83
N TYR A 113 -19.64 -0.50 17.70
CA TYR A 113 -19.04 0.75 17.25
C TYR A 113 -19.73 1.26 15.99
N ASP A 114 -19.85 2.59 15.89
CA ASP A 114 -20.52 3.36 14.84
C ASP A 114 -19.60 4.44 14.20
N ASP A 115 -18.30 4.39 14.49
CA ASP A 115 -17.25 5.32 14.04
C ASP A 115 -16.32 4.72 12.97
N TRP A 116 -16.85 3.81 12.16
CA TRP A 116 -16.13 3.16 11.07
C TRP A 116 -15.92 4.10 9.89
N ARG A 117 -14.79 3.93 9.20
CA ARG A 117 -14.40 4.72 8.02
C ARG A 117 -13.70 3.88 6.97
N VAL A 118 -13.68 4.38 5.74
CA VAL A 118 -12.81 3.87 4.68
C VAL A 118 -11.35 4.16 5.07
N PRO A 119 -10.42 3.20 4.96
CA PRO A 119 -9.02 3.41 5.31
C PRO A 119 -8.35 4.35 4.31
N THR A 120 -7.32 5.08 4.75
CA THR A 120 -6.38 5.72 3.81
C THR A 120 -5.55 4.65 3.08
N ILE A 121 -4.89 5.00 1.98
CA ILE A 121 -4.05 4.03 1.26
C ILE A 121 -2.85 3.55 2.09
N LYS A 122 -2.29 4.40 2.96
CA LYS A 122 -1.21 4.01 3.90
C LYS A 122 -1.71 2.98 4.91
N GLU A 123 -2.89 3.18 5.47
CA GLU A 123 -3.51 2.21 6.39
C GLU A 123 -3.90 0.91 5.67
N LEU A 124 -4.51 1.00 4.48
CA LEU A 124 -4.90 -0.20 3.72
C LEU A 124 -3.67 -1.03 3.31
N TYR A 125 -2.56 -0.37 2.98
CA TYR A 125 -1.32 -1.03 2.63
C TYR A 125 -0.59 -1.62 3.85
N SER A 126 -0.81 -1.06 5.05
CA SER A 126 -0.21 -1.56 6.29
C SER A 126 -0.53 -3.03 6.57
N ILE A 127 -1.70 -3.51 6.13
CA ILE A 127 -2.15 -4.91 6.28
C ILE A 127 -1.82 -5.80 5.08
N ALA A 128 -1.11 -5.29 4.07
CA ALA A 128 -0.66 -6.10 2.94
C ALA A 128 0.41 -7.10 3.40
N ASN A 129 0.32 -8.33 2.92
CA ASN A 129 1.31 -9.39 3.13
C ASN A 129 1.96 -9.78 1.80
N PHE A 130 3.26 -9.54 1.67
CA PHE A 130 4.05 -9.75 0.44
C PHE A 130 4.57 -11.17 0.25
N ASP A 131 4.17 -12.12 1.08
CA ASP A 131 4.19 -13.54 0.76
C ASP A 131 3.00 -13.98 -0.13
N GLY A 132 2.08 -13.07 -0.44
CA GLY A 132 1.01 -13.28 -1.42
C GLY A 132 1.55 -13.49 -2.84
N GLU A 133 0.80 -14.25 -3.65
CA GLU A 133 1.09 -14.53 -5.05
C GLU A 133 -0.17 -14.96 -5.79
N LEU A 134 -0.44 -14.33 -6.93
CA LEU A 134 -1.42 -14.79 -7.90
C LEU A 134 -0.78 -15.75 -8.89
N ILE A 135 -1.03 -17.06 -8.70
CA ILE A 135 -0.59 -18.10 -9.63
C ILE A 135 -1.43 -18.02 -10.92
N LYS A 136 -0.77 -18.17 -12.08
CA LYS A 136 -1.48 -18.20 -13.37
C LYS A 136 -2.30 -19.49 -13.51
N PRO A 137 -3.44 -19.47 -14.22
CA PRO A 137 -4.27 -20.66 -14.41
C PRO A 137 -3.54 -21.86 -15.03
N GLU A 138 -2.49 -21.62 -15.81
CA GLU A 138 -1.65 -22.63 -16.45
C GLU A 138 -0.57 -23.24 -15.52
N ASP A 139 -0.26 -22.59 -14.41
CA ASP A 139 0.77 -23.02 -13.47
C ASP A 139 0.16 -23.91 -12.37
N GLU A 140 0.91 -24.91 -11.89
CA GLU A 140 0.47 -25.78 -10.78
C GLU A 140 0.61 -25.01 -9.45
N GLY A 141 -0.49 -24.81 -8.72
CA GLY A 141 -0.45 -24.18 -7.39
C GLY A 141 -1.80 -23.64 -6.91
N GLU A 142 -1.82 -23.11 -5.70
CA GLU A 142 -2.94 -22.34 -5.14
C GLU A 142 -2.46 -20.90 -4.93
N SER A 143 -3.23 -19.93 -5.43
CA SER A 143 -2.95 -18.51 -5.22
C SER A 143 -3.13 -18.13 -3.75
N GLN A 144 -2.24 -17.29 -3.26
CA GLN A 144 -2.30 -16.72 -1.91
C GLN A 144 -2.57 -15.21 -2.03
N PRO A 145 -3.63 -14.67 -1.42
CA PRO A 145 -3.86 -13.22 -1.49
C PRO A 145 -2.79 -12.47 -0.70
N TYR A 146 -2.59 -11.20 -1.02
CA TYR A 146 -1.64 -10.30 -0.37
C TYR A 146 -2.14 -9.81 1.00
N ILE A 147 -2.76 -10.70 1.79
CA ILE A 147 -3.31 -10.43 3.13
C ILE A 147 -3.23 -11.70 3.97
N ASP A 148 -3.06 -11.55 5.28
CA ASP A 148 -3.07 -12.68 6.21
C ASP A 148 -4.49 -13.25 6.39
N THR A 149 -4.75 -14.39 5.77
CA THR A 149 -6.05 -15.06 5.78
C THR A 149 -6.38 -15.80 7.08
N ASP A 150 -5.43 -15.93 8.01
CA ASP A 150 -5.72 -16.46 9.34
C ASP A 150 -6.53 -15.44 10.17
N TYR A 151 -6.37 -14.15 9.87
CA TYR A 151 -7.07 -13.06 10.55
C TYR A 151 -8.15 -12.42 9.70
N PHE A 152 -7.88 -12.14 8.42
CA PHE A 152 -8.80 -11.41 7.55
C PHE A 152 -9.49 -12.35 6.56
N ASP A 153 -10.83 -12.32 6.55
CA ASP A 153 -11.57 -13.09 5.56
C ASP A 153 -11.29 -12.53 4.16
N TYR A 154 -10.97 -13.40 3.21
CA TYR A 154 -10.72 -13.01 1.82
C TYR A 154 -11.23 -14.10 0.87
N GLN A 155 -11.80 -13.69 -0.26
CA GLN A 155 -12.17 -14.60 -1.33
C GLN A 155 -11.85 -13.98 -2.70
N TYR A 156 -11.24 -14.77 -3.58
CA TYR A 156 -11.07 -14.42 -4.97
C TYR A 156 -12.43 -14.27 -5.67
N ASP A 157 -12.59 -13.17 -6.42
CA ASP A 157 -13.72 -12.97 -7.32
C ASP A 157 -13.65 -13.95 -8.51
N ARG A 158 -14.71 -14.05 -9.31
CA ARG A 158 -14.74 -14.85 -10.55
C ARG A 158 -13.56 -14.52 -11.47
N LEU A 159 -13.16 -13.26 -11.50
CA LEU A 159 -11.90 -12.83 -12.11
C LEU A 159 -10.87 -12.73 -10.99
N ALA A 160 -9.94 -13.69 -10.94
CA ALA A 160 -9.03 -13.83 -9.80
C ALA A 160 -8.16 -12.58 -9.56
N PHE A 161 -7.82 -11.82 -10.61
CA PHE A 161 -7.07 -10.56 -10.53
C PHE A 161 -7.90 -9.37 -10.01
N ALA A 162 -9.21 -9.54 -9.83
CA ALA A 162 -10.12 -8.46 -9.50
C ALA A 162 -10.31 -8.29 -7.98
N GLY A 163 -9.24 -8.11 -7.22
CA GLY A 163 -9.28 -7.99 -5.75
C GLY A 163 -9.13 -6.58 -5.22
N GLN A 164 -9.65 -5.56 -5.93
CA GLN A 164 -9.43 -4.14 -5.60
C GLN A 164 -10.24 -3.69 -4.38
N PHE A 165 -9.60 -3.00 -3.44
CA PHE A 165 -10.21 -2.40 -2.26
C PHE A 165 -10.02 -0.88 -2.26
N TRP A 166 -11.10 -0.15 -2.01
CA TRP A 166 -11.04 1.30 -1.90
C TRP A 166 -10.21 1.75 -0.70
N SER A 167 -9.47 2.84 -0.92
CA SER A 167 -9.04 3.73 0.14
C SER A 167 -9.77 5.09 0.02
N SER A 168 -9.72 5.89 1.07
CA SER A 168 -10.19 7.27 1.08
C SER A 168 -9.19 8.26 0.47
N THR A 169 -8.02 7.79 0.00
CA THR A 169 -6.96 8.64 -0.52
C THR A 169 -7.21 8.94 -2.00
N VAL A 170 -7.62 10.17 -2.28
CA VAL A 170 -7.88 10.67 -3.64
C VAL A 170 -6.57 11.08 -4.32
N TYR A 171 -6.45 10.85 -5.63
CA TYR A 171 -5.34 11.38 -6.42
C TYR A 171 -5.59 12.85 -6.76
N VAL A 172 -4.61 13.73 -6.49
CA VAL A 172 -4.81 15.20 -6.50
C VAL A 172 -3.83 15.98 -7.39
N LYS A 173 -2.96 15.33 -8.17
CA LYS A 173 -1.87 16.02 -8.88
C LYS A 173 -2.23 16.42 -10.31
N ASN A 174 -2.74 15.51 -11.13
CA ASN A 174 -3.05 15.75 -12.54
C ASN A 174 -4.05 14.72 -13.10
N ASP A 175 -4.40 14.86 -14.38
CA ASP A 175 -5.21 13.92 -15.14
C ASP A 175 -4.53 12.54 -15.18
N VAL A 176 -5.25 11.50 -14.77
CA VAL A 176 -4.88 10.12 -15.08
C VAL A 176 -5.56 9.65 -16.37
N GLN A 177 -4.96 8.67 -17.02
CA GLN A 177 -5.52 7.90 -18.13
C GLN A 177 -5.77 8.67 -19.44
N ASN A 178 -5.03 9.76 -19.69
CA ASN A 178 -5.12 10.59 -20.90
C ASN A 178 -6.54 11.14 -21.18
N LEU A 179 -7.33 11.30 -20.13
CA LEU A 179 -8.68 11.86 -20.21
C LEU A 179 -8.62 13.28 -19.67
N THR A 180 -8.55 14.27 -20.56
CA THR A 180 -8.30 15.68 -20.21
C THR A 180 -9.58 16.54 -20.17
N GLU A 181 -10.72 15.95 -20.51
CA GLU A 181 -12.02 16.61 -20.36
C GLU A 181 -12.28 16.94 -18.90
N HIS A 182 -12.88 18.10 -18.62
CA HIS A 182 -13.14 18.58 -17.26
C HIS A 182 -11.90 18.67 -16.36
N GLY A 183 -10.72 18.80 -16.95
CA GLY A 183 -9.45 18.84 -16.22
C GLY A 183 -9.13 17.52 -15.53
N GLY A 184 -9.57 16.40 -16.11
CA GLY A 184 -9.18 15.04 -15.72
C GLY A 184 -10.26 14.22 -15.02
N ILE A 185 -10.12 12.90 -15.06
CA ILE A 185 -10.91 12.01 -14.19
C ILE A 185 -10.31 12.02 -12.79
N GLN A 186 -11.18 12.21 -11.78
CA GLN A 186 -10.79 12.03 -10.40
C GLN A 186 -10.63 10.54 -10.11
N GLY A 187 -9.43 10.17 -9.71
CA GLY A 187 -9.12 8.83 -9.21
C GLY A 187 -8.96 8.79 -7.70
N ALA A 188 -9.15 7.62 -7.10
CA ALA A 188 -8.75 7.34 -5.72
C ALA A 188 -7.92 6.07 -5.68
N PHE A 189 -6.92 6.07 -4.81
CA PHE A 189 -6.07 4.91 -4.66
C PHE A 189 -6.84 3.75 -4.02
N GLY A 190 -6.50 2.55 -4.45
CA GLY A 190 -6.88 1.32 -3.78
C GLY A 190 -5.72 0.35 -3.79
N PHE A 191 -5.81 -0.65 -2.93
CA PHE A 191 -4.90 -1.79 -2.94
C PHE A 191 -5.62 -3.03 -3.44
N ASN A 192 -4.99 -3.78 -4.32
CA ASN A 192 -5.54 -5.01 -4.85
C ASN A 192 -4.93 -6.21 -4.12
N PHE A 193 -5.67 -6.78 -3.17
CA PHE A 193 -5.22 -7.95 -2.41
C PHE A 193 -5.13 -9.23 -3.26
N SER A 194 -5.59 -9.23 -4.51
CA SER A 194 -5.33 -10.35 -5.43
C SER A 194 -3.95 -10.29 -6.05
N ASP A 195 -3.51 -9.12 -6.52
CA ASP A 195 -2.33 -8.96 -7.40
C ASP A 195 -1.21 -8.11 -6.75
N GLY A 196 -1.42 -7.56 -5.56
CA GLY A 196 -0.38 -6.92 -4.76
C GLY A 196 0.02 -5.52 -5.22
N HIS A 197 -0.92 -4.73 -5.76
CA HIS A 197 -0.61 -3.39 -6.29
C HIS A 197 -1.46 -2.27 -5.69
N ILE A 198 -0.83 -1.09 -5.55
CA ILE A 198 -1.52 0.18 -5.36
C ILE A 198 -1.76 0.83 -6.72
N LYS A 199 -3.02 1.15 -7.03
CA LYS A 199 -3.42 1.84 -8.26
C LYS A 199 -4.47 2.90 -7.96
N SER A 200 -4.52 3.94 -8.77
CA SER A 200 -5.65 4.85 -8.82
C SER A 200 -6.79 4.25 -9.66
N TYR A 201 -8.00 4.31 -9.13
CA TYR A 201 -9.23 3.85 -9.78
C TYR A 201 -10.22 5.01 -9.90
N GLU A 202 -11.00 5.03 -10.96
CA GLU A 202 -11.94 6.10 -11.28
C GLU A 202 -13.05 6.17 -10.23
N THR A 203 -13.25 7.35 -9.65
CA THR A 203 -14.29 7.57 -8.63
C THR A 203 -15.69 7.69 -9.21
N GLY A 204 -15.79 7.91 -10.53
CA GLY A 204 -17.02 8.29 -11.23
C GLY A 204 -17.21 9.81 -11.36
N LEU A 205 -16.24 10.61 -10.92
CA LEU A 205 -16.23 12.06 -11.05
C LEU A 205 -15.06 12.54 -11.92
N TYR A 206 -15.22 13.70 -12.55
CA TYR A 206 -14.12 14.51 -13.05
C TYR A 206 -13.56 15.40 -11.93
N PHE A 207 -12.37 15.96 -12.11
CA PHE A 207 -11.72 16.84 -11.12
C PHE A 207 -12.52 18.11 -10.80
N ASP A 208 -13.34 18.61 -11.73
CA ASP A 208 -14.24 19.73 -11.48
C ASP A 208 -15.53 19.36 -10.70
N GLY A 209 -15.67 18.08 -10.32
CA GLY A 209 -16.81 17.53 -9.59
C GLY A 209 -17.99 17.10 -10.48
N THR A 210 -17.87 17.21 -11.80
CA THR A 210 -18.89 16.73 -12.73
C THR A 210 -18.96 15.20 -12.69
N GLU A 211 -20.17 14.63 -12.65
CA GLU A 211 -20.36 13.18 -12.76
C GLU A 211 -20.00 12.66 -14.15
N MET A 212 -19.30 11.53 -14.20
CA MET A 212 -19.04 10.83 -15.45
C MET A 212 -20.33 10.28 -16.06
N PRO A 213 -20.43 10.17 -17.40
CA PRO A 213 -21.60 9.58 -18.04
C PRO A 213 -21.88 8.17 -17.52
N THR A 214 -23.15 7.79 -17.37
CA THR A 214 -23.57 6.47 -16.84
C THR A 214 -23.06 5.24 -17.61
N ASN A 215 -22.53 5.43 -18.82
CA ASN A 215 -21.93 4.39 -19.64
C ASN A 215 -20.40 4.32 -19.53
N ALA A 216 -19.78 5.21 -18.76
CA ALA A 216 -18.36 5.15 -18.46
C ALA A 216 -18.09 3.99 -17.50
N PHE A 217 -17.00 3.26 -17.72
CA PHE A 217 -16.59 2.19 -16.81
C PHE A 217 -16.05 2.83 -15.53
N VAL A 218 -16.85 2.81 -14.48
CA VAL A 218 -16.42 3.16 -13.12
C VAL A 218 -16.25 1.84 -12.36
N PRO A 219 -15.02 1.33 -12.18
CA PRO A 219 -14.83 0.08 -11.49
C PRO A 219 -15.31 0.23 -10.05
N GLY A 220 -16.31 -0.56 -9.68
CA GLY A 220 -16.64 -0.72 -8.27
C GLY A 220 -15.57 -1.56 -7.58
N CYS A 221 -15.07 -1.10 -6.44
CA CYS A 221 -14.13 -1.84 -5.61
C CYS A 221 -14.82 -2.36 -4.34
N PHE A 222 -14.17 -3.30 -3.67
CA PHE A 222 -14.56 -3.77 -2.34
C PHE A 222 -14.14 -2.76 -1.26
N VAL A 223 -14.58 -2.98 -0.03
CA VAL A 223 -14.11 -2.19 1.13
C VAL A 223 -13.94 -3.06 2.36
N ARG A 224 -12.90 -2.75 3.13
CA ARG A 224 -12.69 -3.24 4.49
C ARG A 224 -12.60 -2.02 5.39
N ALA A 225 -13.60 -1.85 6.25
CA ALA A 225 -13.65 -0.69 7.13
C ALA A 225 -12.57 -0.76 8.21
N VAL A 226 -12.10 0.42 8.61
CA VAL A 226 -11.15 0.62 9.71
C VAL A 226 -11.72 1.65 10.68
N ARG A 227 -11.23 1.64 11.92
CA ARG A 227 -11.51 2.66 12.92
C ARG A 227 -10.28 2.94 13.79
N SER A 228 -10.42 3.91 14.69
CA SER A 228 -9.32 4.54 15.45
C SER A 228 -8.39 5.38 14.56
N THR A 229 -7.35 5.97 15.16
CA THR A 229 -6.37 6.83 14.48
C THR A 229 -4.97 6.37 14.83
N THR A 230 -4.01 6.62 13.96
CA THR A 230 -2.59 6.33 14.17
C THR A 230 -1.75 7.54 13.76
N THR A 231 -0.60 7.73 14.41
CA THR A 231 0.35 8.82 14.11
C THR A 231 1.45 8.40 13.14
N LEU A 232 1.44 7.14 12.67
CA LEU A 232 2.47 6.58 11.76
C LEU A 232 2.63 7.33 10.45
N TYR A 233 1.62 8.08 10.05
CA TYR A 233 1.52 8.67 8.72
C TYR A 233 1.46 10.20 8.77
N ASP A 234 1.81 10.80 9.92
CA ASP A 234 1.86 12.25 10.10
C ASP A 234 3.01 12.91 9.33
N MET A 235 4.00 12.12 8.87
CA MET A 235 5.17 12.58 8.09
C MET A 235 5.99 13.63 8.85
N ASP A 236 6.25 13.39 10.14
CA ASP A 236 6.96 14.30 11.03
C ASP A 236 8.48 14.19 10.85
N TYR A 237 9.02 15.03 9.95
CA TYR A 237 10.43 14.98 9.54
C TYR A 237 11.31 16.01 10.28
N VAL A 238 12.50 15.56 10.68
CA VAL A 238 13.58 16.39 11.23
C VAL A 238 14.81 16.27 10.35
N ASP A 239 15.24 17.38 9.75
CA ASP A 239 16.54 17.48 9.08
C ASP A 239 17.67 17.51 10.13
N ASN A 240 18.56 16.53 10.06
CA ASN A 240 19.66 16.38 11.01
C ASN A 240 20.86 17.29 10.68
N GLY A 241 20.87 17.94 9.51
CA GLY A 241 21.94 18.84 9.07
C GLY A 241 23.23 18.13 8.65
N ASP A 242 23.17 16.82 8.46
CA ASP A 242 24.28 15.93 8.07
C ASP A 242 23.95 15.06 6.85
N GLU A 243 23.05 15.56 5.99
CA GLU A 243 22.53 14.85 4.81
C GLU A 243 21.58 13.68 5.13
N THR A 244 21.08 13.62 6.37
CA THR A 244 20.01 12.68 6.78
C THR A 244 18.77 13.41 7.29
N VAL A 245 17.63 12.72 7.22
CA VAL A 245 16.32 13.18 7.73
C VAL A 245 15.74 12.08 8.60
N THR A 246 15.40 12.40 9.85
CA THR A 246 14.69 11.47 10.74
C THR A 246 13.19 11.65 10.59
N ASP A 247 12.47 10.56 10.34
CA ASP A 247 11.02 10.48 10.39
C ASP A 247 10.58 10.02 11.78
N GLN A 248 10.04 10.95 12.57
CA GLN A 248 9.56 10.70 13.93
C GLN A 248 8.28 9.86 13.97
N SER A 249 7.52 9.83 12.86
CA SER A 249 6.29 9.03 12.77
C SER A 249 6.59 7.53 12.67
N THR A 250 7.65 7.16 11.93
CA THR A 250 8.01 5.75 11.69
C THR A 250 9.21 5.28 12.51
N GLY A 251 10.00 6.19 13.07
CA GLY A 251 11.26 5.86 13.74
C GLY A 251 12.39 5.53 12.76
N LEU A 252 12.25 5.90 11.49
CA LEU A 252 13.25 5.68 10.44
C LEU A 252 14.12 6.92 10.23
N MET A 253 15.32 6.70 9.73
CA MET A 253 16.22 7.75 9.26
C MET A 253 16.53 7.52 7.78
N TRP A 254 16.40 8.57 7.00
CA TRP A 254 16.46 8.55 5.55
C TRP A 254 17.65 9.36 5.04
N ALA A 255 18.24 8.93 3.93
CA ALA A 255 19.10 9.80 3.14
C ALA A 255 18.30 11.00 2.64
N LYS A 256 18.85 12.20 2.82
CA LYS A 256 18.21 13.46 2.38
C LYS A 256 18.21 13.61 0.86
N ASN A 257 19.26 13.14 0.22
CA ASN A 257 19.37 13.05 -1.24
C ASN A 257 18.83 11.70 -1.73
N ASP A 258 18.28 11.68 -2.95
CA ASP A 258 18.19 10.42 -3.71
C ASP A 258 19.59 10.00 -4.21
N SER A 259 19.66 8.88 -4.92
CA SER A 259 20.93 8.32 -5.43
C SER A 259 21.65 9.21 -6.46
N GLY A 260 21.01 10.24 -7.00
CA GLY A 260 21.58 11.10 -8.05
C GLY A 260 21.62 10.47 -9.45
N GLU A 261 21.53 9.15 -9.52
CA GLU A 261 21.42 8.37 -10.76
C GLU A 261 20.52 7.14 -10.56
N THR A 262 19.99 6.62 -11.66
CA THR A 262 19.20 5.38 -11.66
C THR A 262 20.10 4.16 -11.80
N MET A 263 19.66 3.03 -11.28
CA MET A 263 20.42 1.78 -11.26
C MET A 263 19.49 0.57 -11.26
N ASP A 264 19.99 -0.59 -11.68
CA ASP A 264 19.21 -1.82 -11.59
C ASP A 264 19.04 -2.27 -10.13
N TRP A 265 18.20 -3.29 -9.90
CA TRP A 265 17.87 -3.67 -8.54
C TRP A 265 19.04 -4.30 -7.77
N VAL A 266 19.96 -4.98 -8.46
CA VAL A 266 21.14 -5.59 -7.85
C VAL A 266 22.14 -4.51 -7.46
N GLU A 267 22.35 -3.54 -8.35
CA GLU A 267 23.16 -2.35 -8.10
C GLU A 267 22.57 -1.52 -6.93
N ALA A 268 21.24 -1.42 -6.82
CA ALA A 268 20.58 -0.74 -5.71
C ALA A 268 20.85 -1.39 -4.34
N LEU A 269 20.84 -2.71 -4.26
CA LEU A 269 21.21 -3.44 -3.04
C LEU A 269 22.69 -3.20 -2.69
N GLU A 270 23.58 -3.27 -3.69
CA GLU A 270 25.01 -3.02 -3.50
C GLU A 270 25.31 -1.57 -3.09
N TYR A 271 24.61 -0.60 -3.69
CA TYR A 271 24.71 0.82 -3.34
C TYR A 271 24.34 1.06 -1.88
N ALA A 272 23.27 0.42 -1.40
CA ALA A 272 22.83 0.56 -0.02
C ALA A 272 23.82 -0.07 0.98
N GLU A 273 24.21 -1.32 0.76
CA GLU A 273 25.12 -2.07 1.64
C GLU A 273 26.50 -1.40 1.80
N ASN A 274 26.98 -0.73 0.75
CA ASN A 274 28.29 -0.07 0.76
C ASN A 274 28.24 1.41 1.19
N SER A 275 27.07 1.94 1.54
CA SER A 275 26.96 3.34 1.93
C SER A 275 27.53 3.58 3.33
N GLU A 276 28.37 4.61 3.45
CA GLU A 276 28.89 5.13 4.72
C GLU A 276 28.31 6.54 5.03
N LEU A 277 27.14 6.87 4.45
CA LEU A 277 26.52 8.19 4.55
C LEU A 277 26.38 8.63 6.01
N ALA A 278 26.76 9.89 6.29
CA ALA A 278 26.78 10.48 7.63
C ALA A 278 27.55 9.66 8.70
N GLY A 279 28.47 8.78 8.27
CA GLY A 279 29.27 7.93 9.16
C GLY A 279 28.56 6.67 9.66
N TYR A 280 27.39 6.33 9.09
CA TYR A 280 26.67 5.09 9.36
C TYR A 280 26.89 4.07 8.26
N SER A 281 26.98 2.79 8.63
CA SER A 281 27.27 1.67 7.70
C SER A 281 26.18 0.58 7.74
N ASP A 282 25.00 0.93 8.24
CA ASP A 282 23.82 0.07 8.37
C ASP A 282 22.67 0.61 7.49
N TRP A 283 23.02 1.34 6.43
CA TRP A 283 22.08 1.75 5.40
C TRP A 283 21.57 0.54 4.61
N ARG A 284 20.30 0.59 4.23
CA ARG A 284 19.64 -0.45 3.46
C ARG A 284 18.68 0.16 2.44
N LEU A 285 18.32 -0.65 1.45
CA LEU A 285 17.20 -0.36 0.57
C LEU A 285 15.90 -0.54 1.39
N PRO A 286 14.97 0.43 1.36
CA PRO A 286 13.73 0.34 2.12
C PRO A 286 12.84 -0.78 1.58
N ASN A 287 12.08 -1.44 2.45
CA ASN A 287 10.98 -2.27 1.99
C ASN A 287 9.85 -1.39 1.42
N SER A 288 8.85 -2.02 0.81
CA SER A 288 7.79 -1.29 0.11
C SER A 288 6.91 -0.43 1.02
N LYS A 289 6.68 -0.82 2.28
CA LYS A 289 5.89 -0.05 3.25
C LYS A 289 6.66 1.13 3.80
N GLU A 290 7.95 0.95 4.07
CA GLU A 290 8.86 2.02 4.46
C GLU A 290 8.92 3.09 3.37
N LEU A 291 9.15 2.70 2.11
CA LEU A 291 9.22 3.67 1.02
C LEU A 291 7.87 4.37 0.79
N GLN A 292 6.75 3.64 0.91
CA GLN A 292 5.41 4.22 0.79
C GLN A 292 5.09 5.23 1.91
N SER A 293 5.71 5.11 3.09
CA SER A 293 5.53 6.06 4.19
C SER A 293 5.95 7.48 3.81
N LEU A 294 6.93 7.63 2.90
CA LEU A 294 7.40 8.93 2.39
C LEU A 294 6.46 9.59 1.37
N VAL A 295 5.50 8.84 0.81
CA VAL A 295 4.62 9.37 -0.23
C VAL A 295 3.69 10.42 0.37
N ASP A 296 3.77 11.63 -0.17
CA ASP A 296 2.85 12.72 0.10
C ASP A 296 1.69 12.69 -0.91
N TYR A 297 0.62 11.99 -0.52
CA TYR A 297 -0.60 11.86 -1.31
C TYR A 297 -1.43 13.15 -1.34
N GLU A 298 -1.20 14.11 -0.44
CA GLU A 298 -1.94 15.37 -0.37
C GLU A 298 -1.30 16.47 -1.23
N LYS A 299 0.00 16.35 -1.51
CA LYS A 299 0.72 17.27 -2.39
C LYS A 299 0.12 17.28 -3.80
N GLN A 300 -0.10 18.47 -4.33
CA GLN A 300 -0.68 18.68 -5.68
C GLN A 300 0.36 18.78 -6.80
N SER A 301 1.65 18.91 -6.47
CA SER A 301 2.74 18.94 -7.46
C SER A 301 3.57 17.66 -7.42
N PHE A 302 4.27 17.36 -8.51
CA PHE A 302 5.32 16.36 -8.50
C PHE A 302 6.62 16.92 -7.90
N PRO A 303 7.49 16.05 -7.35
CA PRO A 303 7.20 14.66 -6.98
C PRO A 303 6.33 14.55 -5.72
N ALA A 304 5.64 13.42 -5.52
CA ALA A 304 4.78 13.09 -4.38
C ALA A 304 5.57 12.83 -3.08
N ILE A 305 6.41 13.78 -2.67
CA ILE A 305 7.22 13.72 -1.46
C ILE A 305 7.36 15.13 -0.86
N ASN A 306 7.66 15.20 0.43
CA ASN A 306 7.96 16.47 1.09
C ASN A 306 9.31 17.04 0.60
N THR A 307 9.24 17.95 -0.37
CA THR A 307 10.41 18.60 -1.00
C THR A 307 11.01 19.72 -0.14
N ASP A 308 10.41 20.06 1.00
CA ASP A 308 11.02 21.02 1.93
C ASP A 308 12.15 20.35 2.74
N VAL A 309 12.12 19.02 2.86
CA VAL A 309 13.13 18.22 3.58
C VAL A 309 13.90 17.27 2.68
N PHE A 310 13.30 16.70 1.64
CA PHE A 310 13.98 15.78 0.73
C PHE A 310 14.41 16.46 -0.56
N ASN A 311 15.68 16.28 -0.94
CA ASN A 311 16.21 16.76 -2.21
C ASN A 311 15.79 15.84 -3.35
N VAL A 312 15.60 16.43 -4.53
CA VAL A 312 15.13 15.78 -5.76
C VAL A 312 16.16 16.07 -6.85
N SER A 313 16.65 15.03 -7.53
CA SER A 313 17.64 15.18 -8.60
C SER A 313 17.04 15.50 -9.97
N LEU A 314 15.76 15.24 -10.19
CA LEU A 314 15.06 15.59 -11.43
C LEU A 314 14.57 17.04 -11.43
N ASP A 315 14.71 17.68 -12.59
CA ASP A 315 14.23 19.05 -12.85
C ASP A 315 12.86 19.09 -13.56
N SER A 316 12.42 17.96 -14.15
CA SER A 316 11.13 17.81 -14.86
C SER A 316 10.51 16.43 -14.62
N PHE A 317 9.21 16.33 -14.93
CA PHE A 317 8.41 15.11 -14.84
C PHE A 317 7.47 15.05 -16.05
N ASP A 318 8.01 15.18 -17.27
CA ASP A 318 7.21 15.44 -18.47
C ASP A 318 7.05 14.20 -19.36
N SER A 319 7.90 13.18 -19.19
CA SER A 319 7.85 11.96 -20.00
C SER A 319 8.39 10.72 -19.26
N VAL A 320 8.40 9.57 -19.94
CA VAL A 320 8.93 8.32 -19.39
C VAL A 320 10.43 8.37 -19.10
N GLU A 321 11.16 9.24 -19.77
CA GLU A 321 12.57 9.52 -19.48
C GLU A 321 12.77 10.19 -18.11
N ASP A 322 11.72 10.83 -17.58
CA ASP A 322 11.67 11.44 -16.25
C ASP A 322 11.00 10.50 -15.21
N ALA A 323 10.94 9.19 -15.49
CA ALA A 323 10.37 8.22 -14.55
C ALA A 323 11.08 8.31 -13.19
N TYR A 324 10.31 8.68 -12.15
CA TYR A 324 10.80 8.87 -10.80
C TYR A 324 10.29 7.74 -9.89
N TYR A 325 10.66 6.52 -10.28
CA TYR A 325 10.36 5.28 -9.59
C TYR A 325 11.49 4.95 -8.63
N PHE A 326 11.16 4.53 -7.42
CA PHE A 326 12.15 4.19 -6.40
C PHE A 326 12.10 2.71 -6.06
N TRP A 327 13.26 2.07 -6.12
CA TRP A 327 13.40 0.67 -5.76
C TRP A 327 13.09 0.42 -4.29
N THR A 328 12.52 -0.77 -4.04
CA THR A 328 12.36 -1.33 -2.70
C THR A 328 13.12 -2.66 -2.62
N SER A 329 13.41 -3.12 -1.41
CA SER A 329 13.99 -4.44 -1.15
C SER A 329 12.98 -5.58 -1.28
N THR A 330 11.69 -5.27 -1.48
CA THR A 330 10.57 -6.21 -1.55
C THR A 330 10.42 -6.80 -2.95
N THR A 331 10.42 -8.13 -3.06
CA THR A 331 10.10 -8.83 -4.32
C THR A 331 8.58 -8.87 -4.56
N GLN A 332 8.12 -8.80 -5.81
CA GLN A 332 6.71 -9.04 -6.12
C GLN A 332 6.41 -10.55 -6.16
N GLY A 333 5.31 -10.99 -5.56
CA GLY A 333 4.95 -12.41 -5.50
C GLY A 333 4.58 -13.02 -6.86
N ASP A 334 3.79 -12.30 -7.66
CA ASP A 334 3.26 -12.75 -8.97
C ASP A 334 4.37 -13.00 -9.99
N PHE A 335 5.43 -12.19 -9.95
CA PHE A 335 6.58 -12.27 -10.84
C PHE A 335 7.87 -12.13 -10.02
N LYS A 336 8.38 -13.24 -9.46
CA LYS A 336 9.52 -13.19 -8.53
C LYS A 336 10.84 -12.65 -9.11
N TRP A 337 10.93 -12.55 -10.43
CA TRP A 337 12.03 -11.91 -11.15
C TRP A 337 11.90 -10.37 -11.20
N THR A 338 10.80 -9.80 -10.68
CA THR A 338 10.61 -8.36 -10.48
C THR A 338 10.79 -7.98 -9.00
N ALA A 339 11.10 -6.72 -8.76
CA ALA A 339 11.05 -6.11 -7.44
C ALA A 339 10.03 -4.98 -7.44
N VAL A 340 9.50 -4.66 -6.25
CA VAL A 340 8.52 -3.60 -6.08
C VAL A 340 9.21 -2.24 -6.21
N TYR A 341 8.55 -1.30 -6.88
CA TYR A 341 8.89 0.12 -6.86
C TYR A 341 7.70 0.97 -6.42
N VAL A 342 7.98 2.16 -5.90
CA VAL A 342 6.99 3.21 -5.63
C VAL A 342 7.24 4.39 -6.57
N ALA A 343 6.19 4.86 -7.26
CA ALA A 343 6.29 6.00 -8.17
C ALA A 343 6.10 7.31 -7.42
N PHE A 344 7.13 8.16 -7.35
CA PHE A 344 7.01 9.51 -6.79
C PHE A 344 6.67 10.55 -7.88
N GLY A 345 6.93 10.26 -9.15
CA GLY A 345 6.35 10.93 -10.31
C GLY A 345 5.15 10.17 -10.87
N GLN A 346 4.76 10.46 -12.11
CA GLN A 346 3.71 9.73 -12.83
C GLN A 346 4.02 8.23 -12.88
N ALA A 347 2.97 7.41 -12.78
CA ALA A 347 3.07 5.97 -13.00
C ALA A 347 2.69 5.66 -14.45
N TRP A 348 3.68 5.70 -15.33
CA TRP A 348 3.53 5.65 -16.77
C TRP A 348 3.03 4.30 -17.27
N SER A 349 1.99 4.35 -18.10
CA SER A 349 1.48 3.20 -18.85
C SER A 349 0.96 3.64 -20.20
N LYS A 350 0.78 2.69 -21.11
CA LYS A 350 0.13 2.88 -22.41
C LYS A 350 -1.09 1.98 -22.51
N LYS A 351 -2.06 2.37 -23.34
CA LYS A 351 -3.35 1.67 -23.52
C LYS A 351 -3.24 0.20 -23.91
N ASN A 352 -2.17 -0.23 -24.56
CA ASN A 352 -1.92 -1.61 -24.92
C ASN A 352 -0.48 -1.71 -25.41
N SER A 353 -0.01 -2.93 -25.69
CA SER A 353 1.35 -3.15 -26.19
C SER A 353 1.65 -2.40 -27.51
N ASP A 354 0.64 -2.18 -28.36
CA ASP A 354 0.79 -1.54 -29.68
C ASP A 354 0.78 0.00 -29.63
N ALA A 355 0.37 0.58 -28.51
CA ALA A 355 0.35 2.04 -28.33
C ALA A 355 1.77 2.59 -28.15
N THR A 356 1.96 3.85 -28.55
CA THR A 356 3.26 4.55 -28.41
C THR A 356 3.21 5.71 -27.42
N GLU A 357 2.01 6.13 -27.02
CA GLU A 357 1.79 7.25 -26.12
C GLU A 357 1.67 6.72 -24.69
N TYR A 358 2.55 7.24 -23.82
CA TYR A 358 2.51 7.01 -22.39
C TYR A 358 1.77 8.15 -21.69
N TYR A 359 1.08 7.80 -20.63
CA TYR A 359 0.41 8.73 -19.74
C TYR A 359 0.40 8.17 -18.32
N ASP A 360 0.14 9.03 -17.35
CA ASP A 360 -0.01 8.62 -15.96
C ASP A 360 -1.28 7.77 -15.84
N TRP A 361 -1.14 6.46 -15.61
CA TRP A 361 -2.27 5.57 -15.49
C TRP A 361 -2.67 5.38 -14.03
N HIS A 362 -1.67 5.18 -13.17
CA HIS A 362 -1.90 4.75 -11.79
C HIS A 362 -1.73 5.89 -10.77
N GLY A 363 -1.18 7.04 -11.15
CA GLY A 363 -0.95 8.20 -10.29
C GLY A 363 0.35 8.11 -9.48
N ALA A 364 0.96 9.27 -9.18
CA ALA A 364 2.09 9.31 -8.22
C ALA A 364 1.65 8.88 -6.82
N GLY A 365 2.39 7.94 -6.27
CA GLY A 365 2.06 7.15 -5.08
C GLY A 365 1.58 5.74 -5.41
N ALA A 366 1.48 5.37 -6.69
CA ALA A 366 1.27 4.00 -7.10
C ALA A 366 2.48 3.12 -6.73
N GLN A 367 2.18 1.85 -6.45
CA GLN A 367 3.16 0.82 -6.23
C GLN A 367 2.97 -0.26 -7.29
N ARG A 368 4.05 -0.49 -8.04
CA ARG A 368 4.13 -1.49 -9.11
C ARG A 368 5.41 -2.28 -8.92
N SER A 369 5.91 -2.88 -10.00
CA SER A 369 7.12 -3.69 -9.98
C SER A 369 7.79 -3.64 -11.32
N ASP A 370 9.12 -3.71 -11.31
CA ASP A 370 9.94 -3.77 -12.52
C ASP A 370 10.86 -5.00 -12.46
N PRO A 371 11.28 -5.54 -13.62
CA PRO A 371 12.30 -6.58 -13.68
C PRO A 371 13.57 -6.15 -12.93
N LYS A 372 14.17 -7.08 -12.18
CA LYS A 372 15.35 -6.78 -11.36
C LYS A 372 16.61 -6.44 -12.17
N THR A 373 16.67 -6.89 -13.43
CA THR A 373 17.82 -6.70 -14.33
C THR A 373 17.40 -6.95 -15.79
N GLY A 374 18.31 -6.72 -16.74
CA GLY A 374 18.11 -6.94 -18.18
C GLY A 374 17.69 -5.68 -18.93
N GLU A 375 17.02 -5.84 -20.06
CA GLU A 375 16.56 -4.73 -20.89
C GLU A 375 15.03 -4.74 -21.01
N PRO A 376 14.34 -3.59 -21.13
CA PRO A 376 12.87 -3.55 -21.19
C PRO A 376 12.26 -4.47 -22.24
N SER A 377 12.92 -4.64 -23.40
CA SER A 377 12.47 -5.51 -24.50
C SER A 377 12.40 -6.99 -24.14
N ASP A 378 13.09 -7.44 -23.10
CA ASP A 378 13.07 -8.84 -22.64
C ASP A 378 11.73 -9.18 -21.96
N TYR A 379 10.98 -8.16 -21.52
CA TYR A 379 9.81 -8.30 -20.66
C TYR A 379 8.54 -7.67 -21.24
N GLU A 380 8.61 -7.03 -22.40
CA GLU A 380 7.42 -6.50 -23.07
C GLU A 380 6.44 -7.64 -23.43
N LEU A 381 5.32 -7.70 -22.70
CA LEU A 381 4.25 -8.65 -22.94
C LEU A 381 3.14 -8.01 -23.78
N ALA A 382 2.62 -8.77 -24.75
CA ALA A 382 1.43 -8.37 -25.48
C ALA A 382 0.25 -8.23 -24.50
N SER A 383 -0.39 -7.06 -24.50
CA SER A 383 -1.53 -6.75 -23.63
C SER A 383 -2.52 -5.89 -24.39
N GLU A 384 -3.81 -6.26 -24.35
CA GLU A 384 -4.89 -5.51 -25.01
C GLU A 384 -5.49 -4.40 -24.13
N MET A 385 -5.12 -4.32 -22.83
CA MET A 385 -5.76 -3.40 -21.87
C MET A 385 -4.86 -2.27 -21.35
N ALA A 386 -3.66 -2.63 -20.91
CA ALA A 386 -2.66 -1.69 -20.39
C ALA A 386 -1.27 -2.35 -20.42
N SER A 387 -0.25 -1.58 -20.73
CA SER A 387 1.15 -2.01 -20.70
C SER A 387 1.96 -0.95 -19.98
N ASP A 388 2.44 -1.26 -18.79
CA ASP A 388 3.21 -0.31 -18.00
C ASP A 388 4.58 -0.06 -18.62
N TYR A 389 5.11 1.13 -18.37
CA TYR A 389 6.49 1.45 -18.72
C TYR A 389 7.44 0.62 -17.85
N ILE A 390 8.39 -0.06 -18.50
CA ILE A 390 9.41 -0.87 -17.87
C ILE A 390 10.70 -0.05 -17.87
N SER A 391 11.14 0.40 -16.69
CA SER A 391 12.35 1.22 -16.56
C SER A 391 13.61 0.38 -16.33
N ILE A 392 13.52 -0.62 -15.44
CA ILE A 392 14.64 -1.44 -14.90
C ILE A 392 15.65 -0.63 -14.10
N ASN A 393 16.07 0.53 -14.59
CA ASN A 393 16.94 1.42 -13.84
C ASN A 393 16.09 2.44 -13.06
N ASN A 394 15.93 2.22 -11.77
CA ASN A 394 15.12 3.07 -10.89
C ASN A 394 16.00 3.79 -9.85
N TRP A 395 15.44 4.80 -9.19
CA TRP A 395 16.10 5.61 -8.18
C TRP A 395 16.19 4.89 -6.84
N VAL A 396 17.11 5.32 -5.98
CA VAL A 396 17.26 4.79 -4.62
C VAL A 396 17.23 5.93 -3.60
N ARG A 397 16.58 5.68 -2.46
CA ARG A 397 16.70 6.50 -1.26
C ARG A 397 16.95 5.58 -0.08
N LEU A 398 18.12 5.73 0.53
CA LEU A 398 18.56 4.86 1.61
C LEU A 398 17.75 5.11 2.88
N VAL A 399 17.54 4.03 3.63
CA VAL A 399 16.91 4.06 4.94
C VAL A 399 17.76 3.31 5.96
N ARG A 400 17.61 3.66 7.23
CA ARG A 400 18.06 2.91 8.40
C ARG A 400 17.12 3.20 9.56
N ASP A 401 17.28 2.50 10.68
CA ASP A 401 16.50 2.77 11.88
C ASP A 401 17.09 3.99 12.62
N ALA A 402 16.24 4.88 13.14
CA ALA A 402 16.69 6.00 13.97
C ALA A 402 17.01 5.49 15.40
N GLN A 403 18.20 5.81 15.91
CA GLN A 403 18.66 5.37 17.24
C GLN A 403 18.07 6.16 18.42
#